data_AF-A0A5D2N431-F1
#
_entry.id   AF-A0A5D2N431-F1
#
_cell.length_a   1.000
_cell.length_b   1.000
_cell.length_c   1.000
_cell.angle_alpha   90.00
_cell.angle_beta   90.00
_cell.angle_gamma   90.00
#
_symmetry.space_group_name_H-M   'P 1'
#
loop_
_entity.id
_entity.type
_entity.pdbx_description
1 polymer ?
#
loop_
_entity_poly.entity_id
_entity_poly.type
_entity_poly.pdbx_seq_one_letter_code
_entity_poly.pdbx_strand_id
1 'polypeptide(L)'
;MTSNPTLLPEIGPDGLPREPSVIAYTEKIIEEERLQLTKYIAENYSKIHDIERELANLTMEMKLTAGPKKAALEHMRKKIEMSTERIRIAKEKEEQARKAWESASKALHDEEAIKQKLCEDLNNLVQESSNSQFARLEELKRRLEALNPSKKSTFSDHVCPQFHKQKNRALLFPQGYLIKAMVGMFKL
;
A
#
# COMPACT_ATOMS: atom_id res chain seq x y z
N MET A 1 82.65 -6.97 -6.86
CA MET A 1 82.89 -7.33 -8.27
C MET A 1 82.58 -8.80 -8.42
N THR A 2 81.37 -9.14 -8.85
CA THR A 2 80.95 -10.52 -9.12
C THR A 2 81.62 -10.96 -10.42
N SER A 3 82.70 -11.72 -10.31
CA SER A 3 83.35 -12.40 -11.43
C SER A 3 82.36 -13.42 -12.01
N ASN A 4 81.90 -13.18 -13.24
CA ASN A 4 80.99 -14.10 -13.93
C ASN A 4 81.73 -15.41 -14.24
N PRO A 5 81.19 -16.58 -13.84
CA PRO A 5 81.87 -17.88 -13.96
C PRO A 5 82.13 -18.31 -15.41
N THR A 6 81.47 -17.66 -16.38
CA THR A 6 81.64 -17.91 -17.84
C THR A 6 82.88 -17.23 -18.43
N LEU A 7 83.53 -16.31 -17.70
CA LEU A 7 84.76 -15.63 -18.12
C LEU A 7 86.03 -16.23 -17.48
N LEU A 8 86.02 -17.54 -17.19
CA LEU A 8 87.22 -18.24 -16.72
C LEU A 8 88.17 -18.57 -17.90
N PRO A 9 89.49 -18.43 -17.74
CA PRO A 9 90.46 -18.78 -18.79
C PRO A 9 90.33 -20.24 -19.22
N GLU A 10 90.20 -20.46 -20.54
CA GLU A 10 90.15 -21.80 -21.14
C GLU A 10 91.59 -22.23 -21.49
N ILE A 11 92.01 -23.42 -21.06
CA ILE A 11 93.36 -23.94 -21.31
C ILE A 11 93.40 -24.50 -22.72
N GLY A 12 94.22 -23.91 -23.59
CA GLY A 12 94.40 -24.35 -24.96
C GLY A 12 95.07 -25.73 -25.05
N PRO A 13 95.01 -26.40 -26.21
CA PRO A 13 95.67 -27.70 -26.45
C PRO A 13 97.21 -27.65 -26.33
N ASP A 14 97.78 -26.45 -26.23
CA ASP A 14 99.19 -26.12 -25.96
C ASP A 14 99.50 -25.94 -24.45
N GLY A 15 98.50 -26.05 -23.58
CA GLY A 15 98.64 -25.89 -22.13
C GLY A 15 98.70 -24.43 -21.66
N LEU A 16 98.48 -23.46 -22.55
CA LEU A 16 98.48 -22.03 -22.19
C LEU A 16 97.07 -21.53 -21.88
N PRO A 17 96.88 -20.76 -20.79
CA PRO A 17 95.59 -20.14 -20.48
C PRO A 17 95.27 -19.04 -21.50
N ARG A 18 94.17 -19.18 -22.24
CA ARG A 18 93.62 -18.11 -23.09
C ARG A 18 92.56 -17.34 -22.32
N GLU A 19 92.64 -16.02 -22.41
CA GLU A 19 91.58 -15.15 -21.90
C GLU A 19 90.30 -15.37 -22.72
N PRO A 20 89.15 -15.60 -22.07
CA PRO A 20 87.89 -15.76 -22.78
C PRO A 20 87.50 -14.43 -23.41
N SER A 21 87.01 -14.48 -24.65
CA SER A 21 86.61 -13.28 -25.38
C SER A 21 85.43 -12.59 -24.67
N VAL A 22 85.73 -11.50 -23.95
CA VAL A 22 84.74 -10.63 -23.29
C VAL A 22 83.73 -10.09 -24.31
N ILE A 23 84.18 -9.87 -25.55
CA ILE A 23 83.36 -9.42 -26.67
C ILE A 23 82.29 -10.48 -27.00
N ALA A 24 82.69 -11.74 -27.19
CA ALA A 24 81.75 -12.83 -27.51
C ALA A 24 80.74 -13.09 -26.38
N TYR A 25 81.16 -12.96 -25.13
CA TYR A 25 80.27 -13.07 -23.97
C TYR A 25 79.23 -11.94 -23.94
N THR A 26 79.67 -10.70 -24.20
CA THR A 26 78.79 -9.52 -24.23
C THR A 26 77.80 -9.60 -25.40
N GLU A 27 78.26 -10.03 -26.58
CA GLU A 27 77.41 -10.28 -27.76
C GLU A 27 76.32 -11.31 -27.48
N LYS A 28 76.63 -12.39 -26.74
CA LYS A 28 75.65 -13.39 -26.32
C LYS A 28 74.56 -12.80 -25.42
N ILE A 29 74.93 -11.98 -24.43
CA ILE A 29 73.96 -11.31 -23.55
C ILE A 29 73.06 -10.38 -24.36
N ILE A 30 73.66 -9.58 -25.25
CA ILE A 30 72.91 -8.66 -26.11
C ILE A 30 71.89 -9.44 -26.96
N GLU A 31 72.30 -10.56 -27.55
CA GLU A 31 71.39 -11.39 -28.36
C GLU A 31 70.25 -11.99 -27.53
N GLU A 32 70.54 -12.47 -26.32
CA GLU A 32 69.51 -12.97 -25.39
C GLU A 32 68.51 -11.88 -24.99
N GLU A 33 68.99 -10.67 -24.68
CA GLU A 33 68.12 -9.52 -24.36
C GLU A 33 67.28 -9.08 -25.57
N ARG A 34 67.87 -9.08 -26.78
CA ARG A 34 67.12 -8.78 -28.02
C ARG A 34 66.04 -9.80 -28.30
N LEU A 35 66.31 -11.08 -28.06
CA LEU A 35 65.33 -12.14 -28.20
C LEU A 35 64.18 -11.98 -27.19
N GLN A 36 64.49 -11.71 -25.93
CA GLN A 36 63.48 -11.45 -24.89
C GLN A 36 62.62 -10.22 -25.22
N LEU A 37 63.25 -9.13 -25.66
CA LEU A 37 62.53 -7.91 -26.05
C LEU A 37 61.58 -8.16 -27.22
N THR A 38 62.03 -8.91 -28.23
CA THR A 38 61.20 -9.28 -29.38
C THR A 38 59.99 -10.11 -28.96
N LYS A 39 60.18 -11.08 -28.05
CA LYS A 39 59.09 -11.89 -27.49
C LYS A 39 58.09 -11.03 -26.70
N TYR A 40 58.59 -10.14 -25.84
CA TYR A 40 57.75 -9.23 -25.06
C TYR A 40 56.92 -8.29 -25.94
N ILE A 41 57.53 -7.75 -27.00
CA ILE A 41 56.85 -6.91 -27.98
C ILE A 41 55.74 -7.71 -28.68
N ALA A 42 56.05 -8.92 -29.16
CA ALA A 42 55.08 -9.78 -29.83
C ALA A 42 53.89 -10.13 -28.90
N GLU A 43 54.16 -10.48 -27.65
CA GLU A 43 53.12 -10.74 -26.65
C GLU A 43 52.25 -9.50 -26.38
N ASN A 44 52.84 -8.31 -26.29
CA ASN A 44 52.07 -7.08 -26.10
C ASN A 44 51.19 -6.74 -27.31
N TYR A 45 51.69 -6.91 -28.54
CA TYR A 45 50.87 -6.74 -29.73
C TYR A 45 49.70 -7.73 -29.79
N SER A 46 49.94 -9.00 -29.40
CA SER A 46 48.87 -9.98 -29.26
C SER A 46 47.82 -9.54 -28.25
N LYS A 47 48.24 -9.10 -27.06
CA LYS A 47 47.33 -8.62 -26.00
C LYS A 47 46.52 -7.40 -26.44
N ILE A 48 47.15 -6.44 -27.13
CA ILE A 48 46.44 -5.27 -27.67
C ILE A 48 45.33 -5.72 -28.61
N HIS A 49 45.62 -6.63 -29.53
CA HIS A 49 44.61 -7.15 -30.46
C HIS A 49 43.49 -7.92 -29.79
N ASP A 50 43.80 -8.70 -28.74
CA ASP A 50 42.78 -9.42 -27.97
C ASP A 50 41.85 -8.43 -27.25
N ILE A 51 42.41 -7.39 -26.62
CA ILE A 51 41.66 -6.32 -25.95
C ILE A 51 40.79 -5.53 -26.95
N GLU A 52 41.33 -5.18 -28.12
CA GLU A 52 40.58 -4.50 -29.18
C GLU A 52 39.38 -5.32 -29.64
N ARG A 53 39.54 -6.63 -29.76
CA ARG A 53 38.47 -7.56 -30.14
C ARG A 53 37.39 -7.63 -29.06
N GLU A 54 37.79 -7.71 -27.79
CA GLU A 54 36.85 -7.73 -26.66
C GLU A 54 36.08 -6.40 -26.55
N LEU A 55 36.76 -5.26 -26.73
CA LEU A 55 36.11 -3.95 -26.77
C LEU A 55 35.10 -3.82 -27.91
N ALA A 56 35.43 -4.35 -29.09
CA ALA A 56 34.50 -4.38 -30.22
C ALA A 56 33.25 -5.23 -29.90
N ASN A 57 33.44 -6.40 -29.29
CA ASN A 57 32.36 -7.28 -28.88
C ASN A 57 31.44 -6.62 -27.84
N LEU A 58 32.02 -6.06 -26.77
CA LEU A 58 31.27 -5.36 -25.71
C LEU A 58 30.48 -4.17 -26.27
N THR A 59 31.08 -3.42 -27.19
CA THR A 59 30.41 -2.29 -27.86
C THR A 59 29.21 -2.74 -28.69
N MET A 60 29.33 -3.86 -29.40
CA MET A 60 28.23 -4.44 -30.17
C MET A 60 27.09 -4.90 -29.24
N GLU A 61 27.43 -5.59 -28.15
CA GLU A 61 26.46 -6.06 -27.16
C GLU A 61 25.68 -4.90 -26.52
N MET A 62 26.37 -3.81 -26.14
CA MET A 62 25.72 -2.58 -25.67
C MET A 62 24.73 -2.01 -26.69
N LYS A 63 25.09 -1.97 -27.98
CA LYS A 63 24.20 -1.46 -29.03
C LYS A 63 22.96 -2.34 -29.23
N LEU A 64 23.13 -3.66 -29.20
CA LEU A 64 22.04 -4.62 -29.35
C LEU A 64 21.07 -4.58 -28.16
N THR A 65 21.58 -4.34 -26.95
CA THR A 65 20.77 -4.35 -25.72
C THR A 65 20.13 -2.99 -25.40
N ALA A 66 20.73 -1.88 -25.83
CA ALA A 66 20.23 -0.54 -25.53
C ALA A 66 18.83 -0.26 -26.09
N GLY A 67 18.53 -0.71 -27.31
CA GLY A 67 17.22 -0.50 -27.95
C GLY A 67 16.07 -1.18 -27.21
N PRO A 68 16.10 -2.53 -27.05
CA PRO A 68 15.07 -3.28 -26.34
C PRO A 68 14.87 -2.81 -24.90
N LYS A 69 15.96 -2.52 -24.17
CA LYS A 69 15.89 -2.01 -22.80
C LYS A 69 15.20 -0.65 -22.74
N LYS A 70 15.56 0.29 -23.64
CA LYS A 70 14.93 1.61 -23.71
C LYS A 70 13.44 1.53 -24.07
N ALA A 71 13.07 0.66 -25.01
CA ALA A 71 11.68 0.44 -25.40
C ALA A 71 10.83 -0.12 -24.25
N ALA A 72 11.37 -1.09 -23.50
CA ALA A 72 10.70 -1.65 -22.33
C ALA A 72 10.49 -0.59 -21.22
N LEU A 73 11.51 0.24 -20.94
CA LEU A 73 11.42 1.33 -19.96
C LEU A 73 10.37 2.37 -20.36
N GLU A 74 10.36 2.79 -21.62
CA GLU A 74 9.39 3.76 -22.14
C GLU A 74 7.95 3.20 -22.11
N HIS A 75 7.77 1.93 -22.46
CA HIS A 75 6.47 1.26 -22.34
C HIS A 75 5.98 1.22 -20.88
N MET A 76 6.86 0.89 -19.93
CA MET A 76 6.53 0.92 -18.51
C MET A 76 6.17 2.32 -18.02
N ARG A 77 6.91 3.34 -18.44
CA ARG A 77 6.60 4.75 -18.16
C ARG A 77 5.19 5.12 -18.61
N LYS A 78 4.84 4.81 -19.87
CA LYS A 78 3.49 5.08 -20.41
C LYS A 78 2.39 4.34 -19.65
N LYS A 79 2.62 3.07 -19.27
CA LYS A 79 1.67 2.32 -18.44
C LYS A 79 1.43 2.97 -17.08
N ILE A 80 2.49 3.47 -16.44
CA ILE A 80 2.40 4.20 -15.17
C ILE A 80 1.60 5.49 -15.35
N GLU A 81 1.88 6.27 -16.38
CA GLU A 81 1.17 7.53 -16.66
C GLU A 81 -0.34 7.30 -16.88
N MET A 82 -0.69 6.31 -17.70
CA MET A 82 -2.11 5.94 -17.89
C MET A 82 -2.77 5.46 -16.59
N SER A 83 -2.05 4.68 -15.77
CA SER A 83 -2.57 4.19 -14.49
C SER A 83 -2.81 5.35 -13.53
N THR A 84 -1.90 6.31 -13.46
CA THR A 84 -2.04 7.52 -12.63
C THR A 84 -3.26 8.34 -13.03
N GLU A 85 -3.51 8.51 -14.33
CA GLU A 85 -4.70 9.24 -14.79
C GLU A 85 -6.00 8.49 -14.47
N ARG A 86 -6.03 7.16 -14.59
CA ARG A 86 -7.18 6.36 -14.15
C ARG A 86 -7.45 6.51 -12.65
N ILE A 87 -6.40 6.53 -11.83
CA ILE A 87 -6.52 6.76 -10.38
C ILE A 87 -7.09 8.15 -10.11
N ARG A 88 -6.64 9.18 -10.83
CA ARG A 88 -7.16 10.55 -10.69
C ARG A 88 -8.67 10.61 -10.94
N ILE A 89 -9.13 10.02 -12.05
CA ILE A 89 -10.56 9.95 -12.40
C ILE A 89 -11.34 9.15 -11.36
N ALA A 90 -10.79 8.03 -10.87
CA ALA A 90 -11.44 7.22 -9.86
C ALA A 90 -11.62 7.99 -8.54
N LYS A 91 -10.60 8.73 -8.09
CA LYS A 91 -10.67 9.57 -6.88
C LYS A 91 -11.70 10.69 -7.01
N GLU A 92 -11.82 11.31 -8.18
CA GLU A 92 -12.83 12.33 -8.42
C GLU A 92 -14.25 11.75 -8.31
N LYS A 93 -14.48 10.55 -8.84
CA LYS A 93 -15.76 9.85 -8.71
C LYS A 93 -16.05 9.41 -7.27
N GLU A 94 -15.04 8.90 -6.56
CA GLU A 94 -15.13 8.55 -5.15
C GLU A 94 -15.56 9.76 -4.31
N GLU A 95 -14.93 10.91 -4.53
CA GLU A 95 -15.25 12.16 -3.82
C GLU A 95 -16.67 12.66 -4.12
N GLN A 96 -17.13 12.55 -5.37
CA GLN A 96 -18.51 12.88 -5.73
C GLN A 96 -19.53 11.95 -5.05
N ALA A 97 -19.25 10.64 -5.04
CA ALA A 97 -20.10 9.66 -4.37
C ALA A 97 -20.15 9.90 -2.85
N ARG A 98 -19.02 10.26 -2.23
CA ARG A 98 -18.94 10.61 -0.81
C ARG A 98 -19.85 11.80 -0.47
N LYS A 99 -19.78 12.89 -1.25
CA LYS A 99 -20.65 14.06 -1.04
C LYS A 99 -22.13 13.72 -1.18
N ALA A 100 -22.49 12.92 -2.18
CA ALA A 100 -23.87 12.48 -2.38
C ALA A 100 -24.36 11.63 -1.20
N TRP A 101 -23.51 10.72 -0.71
CA TRP A 101 -23.81 9.90 0.46
C TRP A 101 -23.97 10.73 1.73
N GLU A 102 -23.09 11.70 1.98
CA GLU A 102 -23.18 12.61 3.14
C GLU A 102 -24.48 13.41 3.12
N SER A 103 -24.87 13.94 1.96
CA SER A 103 -26.14 14.65 1.79
C SER A 103 -27.35 13.76 2.06
N ALA A 104 -27.35 12.53 1.52
CA ALA A 104 -28.43 11.57 1.75
C ALA A 104 -28.51 11.12 3.22
N SER A 105 -27.36 10.88 3.85
CA SER A 105 -27.29 10.50 5.27
C SER A 105 -27.80 11.60 6.18
N LYS A 106 -27.52 12.87 5.86
CA LYS A 106 -28.05 14.00 6.60
C LYS A 106 -29.58 14.09 6.48
N ALA A 107 -30.11 13.99 5.26
CA ALA A 107 -31.55 14.03 5.03
C ALA A 107 -32.28 12.90 5.77
N LEU A 108 -31.71 11.68 5.80
CA LEU A 108 -32.25 10.58 6.59
C LEU A 108 -32.31 10.93 8.08
N HIS A 109 -31.22 11.46 8.65
CA HIS A 109 -31.19 11.82 10.07
C HIS A 109 -32.17 12.94 10.42
N ASP A 110 -32.33 13.94 9.53
CA ASP A 110 -33.31 15.02 9.73
C ASP A 110 -34.74 14.45 9.76
N GLU A 111 -35.08 13.52 8.85
CA GLU A 111 -36.37 12.81 8.84
C GLU A 111 -36.57 11.90 10.06
N GLU A 112 -35.52 11.20 10.50
CA GLU A 112 -35.54 10.39 11.72
C GLU A 112 -35.81 11.25 12.97
N ALA A 113 -35.21 12.44 13.04
CA ALA A 113 -35.43 13.38 14.13
C ALA A 113 -36.86 13.93 14.13
N ILE A 114 -37.40 14.28 12.95
CA ILE A 114 -38.80 14.72 12.81
C ILE A 114 -39.74 13.61 13.27
N LYS A 115 -39.52 12.37 12.81
CA LYS A 115 -40.31 11.21 13.23
C LYS A 115 -40.26 11.02 14.75
N GLN A 116 -39.07 11.10 15.34
CA GLN A 116 -38.91 10.94 16.79
C GLN A 116 -39.72 11.98 17.56
N LYS A 117 -39.65 13.25 17.15
CA LYS A 117 -40.45 14.32 17.74
C LYS A 117 -41.96 14.06 17.61
N LEU A 118 -42.43 13.63 16.43
CA LEU A 118 -43.84 13.30 16.23
C LEU A 118 -44.31 12.14 17.12
N CYS A 119 -43.45 11.14 17.34
CA CYS A 119 -43.74 10.04 18.26
C CYS A 119 -43.85 10.54 19.71
N GLU A 120 -43.00 11.46 20.12
CA GLU A 120 -43.04 12.10 21.45
C GLU A 120 -44.31 12.95 21.62
N ASP A 121 -44.63 13.79 20.65
CA ASP A 121 -45.84 14.63 20.64
C ASP A 121 -47.12 13.77 20.71
N LEU A 122 -47.19 12.69 19.92
CA LEU A 122 -48.31 11.74 19.96
C LEU A 122 -48.43 11.08 21.33
N ASN A 123 -47.31 10.63 21.91
CA ASN A 123 -47.31 10.03 23.23
C ASN A 123 -47.83 11.00 24.30
N ASN A 124 -47.40 12.27 24.25
CA ASN A 124 -47.87 13.32 25.15
C ASN A 124 -49.39 13.54 25.00
N LEU A 125 -49.89 13.67 23.77
CA LEU A 125 -51.33 13.82 23.51
C LEU A 125 -52.15 12.64 24.05
N VAL A 126 -51.65 11.41 23.89
CA VAL A 126 -52.32 10.21 24.43
C VAL A 126 -52.37 10.25 25.95
N GLN A 127 -51.28 10.63 26.62
CA GLN A 127 -51.23 10.76 28.07
C GLN A 127 -52.16 11.88 28.57
N GLU A 128 -52.13 13.06 27.95
CA GLU A 128 -52.99 14.20 28.30
C GLU A 128 -54.48 13.88 28.11
N SER A 129 -54.84 13.22 27.01
CA SER A 129 -56.21 12.79 26.74
C SER A 129 -56.69 11.77 27.77
N SER A 130 -55.87 10.76 28.06
CA SER A 130 -56.17 9.74 29.09
C SER A 130 -56.37 10.38 30.47
N ASN A 131 -55.46 11.27 30.86
CA ASN A 131 -55.54 11.97 32.15
C ASN A 131 -56.77 12.87 32.25
N SER A 132 -57.10 13.58 31.17
CA SER A 132 -58.29 14.45 31.11
C SER A 132 -59.58 13.65 31.19
N GLN A 133 -59.66 12.53 30.47
CA GLN A 133 -60.80 11.61 30.52
C GLN A 133 -60.96 11.00 31.92
N PHE A 134 -59.85 10.58 32.54
CA PHE A 134 -59.87 10.03 33.89
C PHE A 134 -60.32 11.07 34.93
N ALA A 135 -59.77 12.29 34.88
CA ALA A 135 -60.18 13.37 35.78
C ALA A 135 -61.67 13.70 35.65
N ARG A 136 -62.21 13.68 34.42
CA ARG A 136 -63.64 13.88 34.17
C ARG A 136 -64.50 12.74 34.73
N LEU A 137 -64.05 11.49 34.61
CA LEU A 137 -64.75 10.34 35.18
C LEU A 137 -64.79 10.40 36.70
N GLU A 138 -63.66 10.71 37.35
CA GLU A 138 -63.58 10.86 38.81
C GLU A 138 -64.48 12.00 39.30
N GLU A 139 -64.56 13.11 38.56
CA GLU A 139 -65.48 14.20 38.90
C GLU A 139 -66.95 13.80 38.78
N LEU A 140 -67.34 13.11 37.70
CA LEU A 140 -68.70 12.59 37.54
C LEU A 140 -69.05 11.58 38.63
N LYS A 141 -68.11 10.72 39.01
CA LYS A 141 -68.26 9.77 40.11
C LYS A 141 -68.52 10.50 41.43
N ARG A 142 -67.71 11.51 41.77
CA ARG A 142 -67.91 12.35 42.98
C ARG A 142 -69.28 13.03 43.00
N ARG A 143 -69.73 13.57 41.86
CA ARG A 143 -71.07 14.21 41.75
C ARG A 143 -72.19 13.20 41.94
N LEU A 144 -72.06 11.99 41.38
CA LEU A 144 -73.05 10.93 41.52
C LEU A 144 -73.15 10.45 42.97
N GLU A 145 -72.03 10.30 43.66
CA GLU A 145 -71.97 9.95 45.08
C GLU A 145 -72.66 11.03 45.95
N ALA A 146 -72.45 12.31 45.65
CA ALA A 146 -73.09 13.42 46.37
C ALA A 146 -74.62 13.47 46.20
N LEU A 147 -75.14 13.05 45.04
CA LEU A 147 -76.58 13.03 44.75
C LEU A 147 -77.30 11.79 45.33
N ASN A 148 -76.57 10.74 45.73
CA ASN A 148 -77.11 9.53 46.37
C ASN A 148 -76.50 9.29 47.77
N PRO A 149 -76.69 10.21 48.74
CA PRO A 149 -76.10 10.08 50.07
C PRO A 149 -76.59 8.83 50.85
N SER A 150 -77.76 8.30 50.48
CA SER A 150 -78.41 7.15 51.16
C SER A 150 -78.07 5.78 50.55
N LYS A 151 -77.23 5.70 49.51
CA LYS A 151 -76.63 4.45 49.05
C LYS A 151 -75.12 4.58 49.13
N LYS A 152 -74.56 4.39 50.33
CA LYS A 152 -73.22 3.79 50.46
C LYS A 152 -73.30 2.34 49.99
N SER A 153 -73.65 2.12 48.72
CA SER A 153 -73.52 0.82 48.11
C SER A 153 -72.04 0.56 47.98
N THR A 154 -71.61 -0.49 48.66
CA THR A 154 -70.47 -1.34 48.34
C THR A 154 -70.32 -1.52 46.82
N PHE A 155 -69.75 -0.52 46.15
CA PHE A 155 -69.10 -0.73 44.87
C PHE A 155 -67.74 -1.32 45.22
N SER A 156 -67.77 -2.63 45.38
CA SER A 156 -66.61 -3.50 45.47
C SER A 156 -65.55 -3.11 44.45
N ASP A 157 -64.29 -3.26 44.86
CA ASP A 157 -63.02 -3.06 44.18
C ASP A 157 -62.82 -3.74 42.81
N HIS A 158 -63.82 -3.79 41.95
CA HIS A 158 -63.72 -4.31 40.59
C HIS A 158 -64.32 -3.22 39.67
N VAL A 159 -63.55 -2.42 38.96
CA VAL A 159 -62.48 -2.78 38.02
C VAL A 159 -61.52 -1.60 37.95
N CYS A 160 -60.27 -1.79 38.42
CA CYS A 160 -59.16 -1.07 37.82
C CYS A 160 -58.92 -1.77 36.48
N PRO A 161 -59.14 -1.12 35.31
CA PRO A 161 -58.50 -1.61 34.12
C PRO A 161 -57.02 -1.40 34.37
N GLN A 162 -56.31 -2.48 34.69
CA GLN A 162 -54.91 -2.60 34.35
C GLN A 162 -54.83 -2.22 32.87
N PHE A 163 -54.54 -0.96 32.57
CA PHE A 163 -53.97 -0.60 31.29
C PHE A 163 -52.69 -1.40 31.25
N HIS A 164 -52.74 -2.53 30.56
CA HIS A 164 -51.54 -3.23 30.18
C HIS A 164 -50.62 -2.16 29.61
N LYS A 165 -49.48 -1.96 30.26
CA LYS A 165 -48.26 -1.52 29.59
C LYS A 165 -48.05 -2.54 28.48
N GLN A 166 -48.72 -2.34 27.36
CA GLN A 166 -48.34 -2.96 26.12
C GLN A 166 -46.99 -2.33 25.87
N LYS A 167 -45.94 -3.06 26.28
CA LYS A 167 -44.58 -2.84 25.82
C LYS A 167 -44.76 -2.63 24.32
N ASN A 168 -44.65 -1.38 23.88
CA ASN A 168 -44.45 -1.08 22.49
C ASN A 168 -43.21 -1.88 22.16
N ARG A 169 -43.45 -3.05 21.55
CA ARG A 169 -42.43 -3.84 20.93
C ARG A 169 -41.87 -2.84 19.95
N ALA A 170 -40.71 -2.28 20.29
CA ALA A 170 -39.91 -1.55 19.35
C ALA A 170 -39.98 -2.40 18.10
N LEU A 171 -40.66 -1.89 17.07
CA LEU A 171 -40.39 -2.34 15.73
C LEU A 171 -38.94 -1.92 15.56
N LEU A 172 -38.04 -2.78 16.01
CA LEU A 172 -36.76 -3.01 15.38
C LEU A 172 -37.15 -3.29 13.94
N PHE A 173 -37.29 -2.23 13.16
CA PHE A 173 -36.89 -2.28 11.78
C PHE A 173 -35.40 -2.62 11.82
N PRO A 174 -34.98 -3.80 11.35
CA PRO A 174 -33.58 -4.05 11.14
C PRO A 174 -33.20 -3.26 9.87
N GLN A 175 -32.96 -1.96 10.00
CA GLN A 175 -32.29 -1.18 8.94
C GLN A 175 -30.99 -0.54 9.44
N GLY A 176 -30.39 -1.12 10.49
CA GLY A 176 -28.99 -0.87 10.85
C GLY A 176 -27.99 -1.85 10.23
N TYR A 177 -28.45 -2.89 9.52
CA TYR A 177 -27.59 -3.92 8.93
C TYR A 177 -27.41 -3.71 7.43
N LEU A 178 -26.79 -2.59 7.04
CA LEU A 178 -26.12 -2.52 5.73
C LEU A 178 -24.99 -1.49 5.66
N ILE A 179 -24.84 -0.59 6.64
CA ILE A 179 -23.74 0.39 6.63
C ILE A 179 -22.51 -0.08 7.44
N LYS A 180 -22.67 -0.99 8.41
CA LYS A 180 -21.50 -1.62 9.08
C LYS A 180 -20.72 -2.59 8.20
N ALA A 181 -21.27 -3.02 7.06
CA ALA A 181 -20.57 -3.88 6.11
C ALA A 181 -19.62 -3.12 5.18
N MET A 182 -19.78 -1.80 5.00
CA MET A 182 -18.92 -1.03 4.07
C MET A 182 -17.78 -0.27 4.75
N VAL A 183 -17.91 0.12 6.02
CA VAL A 183 -16.80 0.80 6.73
C VAL A 183 -15.63 -0.17 7.06
N GLY A 184 -15.87 -1.49 7.05
CA GLY A 184 -14.85 -2.52 7.21
C GLY A 184 -14.10 -2.91 5.93
N MET A 185 -14.52 -2.45 4.75
CA MET A 185 -13.91 -2.83 3.45
C MET A 185 -12.91 -1.81 2.90
N PHE A 186 -12.73 -0.64 3.54
CA PHE A 186 -11.83 0.43 3.08
C PHE A 186 -10.53 0.56 3.90
N LYS A 187 -10.15 -0.46 4.69
CA LYS A 187 -8.80 -0.59 5.24
C LYS A 187 -8.06 -1.74 4.57
N LEU A 188 -7.37 -1.42 3.47
CA LEU A 188 -6.23 -2.15 2.91
C LEU A 188 -5.43 -1.19 2.03
#